data_AF-A0A3P7NLJ0-F1
#
_entry.id   AF-A0A3P7NLJ0-F1
#
_cell.length_a   1.000
_cell.length_b   1.000
_cell.length_c   1.000
_cell.angle_alpha   90.00
_cell.angle_beta   90.00
_cell.angle_gamma   90.00
#
_symmetry.space_group_name_H-M   'P 1'
#
loop_
_entity.id
_entity.type
_entity.pdbx_description
1 polymer ?
#
loop_
_entity_poly.entity_id
_entity_poly.type
_entity_poly.pdbx_seq_one_letter_code
_entity_poly.pdbx_strand_id
1 'polypeptide(L)'
;MKKSKMEAMEYDFGSLKLRSRALATPWSECNRCGTSKGEKRRKIVCYLSLAPDVTYEAVSDTEISYMQMFAEVPCRSSLVPSQIRSVLWSIKDIVHVQSCYVSSLTE
;
A
#
# COMPACT_ATOMS: atom_id res chain seq x y z
N MET A 1 14.84 -3.74 -19.22
CA MET A 1 14.28 -4.57 -18.13
C MET A 1 13.00 -3.90 -17.61
N LYS A 2 11.85 -4.59 -17.65
CA LYS A 2 10.62 -4.07 -17.02
C LYS A 2 10.66 -4.47 -15.54
N LYS A 3 10.74 -3.48 -14.63
CA LYS A 3 10.52 -3.72 -13.20
C LYS A 3 9.17 -4.41 -13.00
N SER A 4 9.08 -5.33 -12.04
CA SER A 4 7.79 -5.88 -11.65
C SER A 4 6.85 -4.75 -11.23
N LYS A 5 5.53 -4.90 -11.39
CA LYS A 5 4.57 -3.84 -11.03
C LYS A 5 4.67 -3.44 -9.55
N MET A 6 5.13 -4.35 -8.69
CA MET A 6 5.38 -4.08 -7.27
C MET A 6 6.68 -3.31 -7.06
N GLU A 7 7.77 -3.69 -7.73
CA GLU A 7 9.04 -2.94 -7.74
C GLU A 7 8.89 -1.52 -8.28
N ALA A 8 7.88 -1.27 -9.12
CA ALA A 8 7.57 0.07 -9.62
C ALA A 8 6.95 1.00 -8.56
N MET A 9 6.53 0.47 -7.41
CA MET A 9 6.00 1.24 -6.26
C MET A 9 7.07 1.49 -5.18
N GLU A 10 8.27 0.95 -5.36
CA GLU A 10 9.36 1.10 -4.40
C GLU A 10 10.26 2.29 -4.75
N TYR A 11 10.30 3.25 -3.85
CA TYR A 11 11.16 4.43 -3.93
C TYR A 11 11.86 4.61 -2.59
N ASP A 12 13.15 4.94 -2.67
CA ASP A 12 13.94 5.33 -1.52
C ASP A 12 14.13 6.85 -1.53
N PHE A 13 13.77 7.50 -0.43
CA PHE A 13 13.96 8.92 -0.20
C PHE A 13 14.94 9.13 0.95
N GLY A 14 16.18 8.63 0.81
CA GLY A 14 17.20 8.67 1.85
C GLY A 14 17.41 10.04 2.51
N SER A 15 17.33 11.13 1.75
CA SER A 15 17.38 12.51 2.31
C SER A 15 16.28 12.82 3.34
N LEU A 16 15.14 12.12 3.25
CA LEU A 16 14.00 12.23 4.14
C LEU A 16 13.87 11.04 5.09
N LYS A 17 14.79 10.06 5.06
CA LYS A 17 14.74 8.84 5.89
C LYS A 17 13.45 8.01 5.68
N LEU A 18 12.88 8.07 4.47
CA LEU A 18 11.61 7.43 4.12
C LEU A 18 11.78 6.47 2.94
N ARG A 19 10.94 5.43 2.91
CA ARG A 19 10.84 4.48 1.80
C ARG A 19 9.37 4.20 1.47
N SER A 20 9.04 4.10 0.19
CA SER A 20 7.75 3.58 -0.24
C SER A 20 7.82 2.10 -0.60
N ARG A 21 6.70 1.40 -0.41
CA ARG A 21 6.55 -0.03 -0.69
C ARG A 21 5.16 -0.37 -1.20
N ALA A 22 5.06 -1.48 -1.93
CA ALA A 22 3.81 -2.07 -2.34
C ALA A 22 3.22 -2.96 -1.22
N LEU A 23 1.98 -2.70 -0.82
CA LEU A 23 1.22 -3.54 0.10
C LEU A 23 -0.05 -4.07 -0.55
N ALA A 24 -0.24 -5.39 -0.49
CA ALA A 24 -1.48 -6.00 -0.92
C ALA A 24 -2.52 -5.90 0.20
N THR A 25 -3.67 -5.31 -0.09
CA THR A 25 -4.83 -5.36 0.81
C THR A 25 -5.31 -6.80 0.95
N PRO A 26 -6.05 -7.11 2.04
CA PRO A 26 -6.81 -8.34 2.12
C PRO A 26 -7.72 -8.50 0.88
N TRP A 27 -7.99 -9.74 0.53
CA TRP A 27 -9.04 -10.03 -0.44
C TRP A 27 -10.40 -9.65 0.14
N SER A 28 -11.26 -9.04 -0.67
CA SER A 28 -12.66 -8.91 -0.35
C SER A 28 -13.29 -10.29 -0.17
N GLU A 29 -14.45 -10.30 0.49
CA GLU A 29 -15.32 -11.45 0.43
C GLU A 29 -15.70 -11.78 -1.03
N CYS A 30 -16.03 -13.05 -1.26
CA CYS A 30 -16.54 -13.49 -2.55
C CYS A 30 -17.91 -12.86 -2.79
N ASN A 31 -18.07 -12.11 -3.88
CA ASN A 31 -19.37 -11.54 -4.20
C ASN A 31 -20.41 -12.66 -4.47
N ARG A 32 -21.65 -12.43 -4.06
CA ARG A 32 -22.75 -13.40 -4.14
C ARG A 32 -23.84 -12.92 -5.09
N CYS A 33 -23.49 -12.54 -6.32
CA CYS A 33 -24.43 -11.97 -7.29
C CYS A 33 -25.45 -12.99 -7.87
N GLY A 34 -25.97 -13.91 -7.04
CA GLY A 34 -26.99 -14.90 -7.42
C GLY A 34 -26.46 -16.14 -8.15
N THR A 35 -25.16 -16.23 -8.39
CA THR A 35 -24.51 -17.36 -9.08
C THR A 35 -23.55 -18.11 -8.15
N SER A 36 -23.36 -19.41 -8.38
CA SER A 36 -22.37 -20.25 -7.65
C SER A 36 -20.92 -19.81 -7.87
N LYS A 37 -20.69 -19.02 -8.92
CA LYS A 37 -19.42 -18.34 -9.23
C LYS A 37 -19.49 -16.88 -8.78
N GLY A 38 -18.43 -16.43 -8.12
CA GLY A 38 -18.23 -15.04 -7.75
C GLY A 38 -16.80 -14.56 -8.03
N GLU A 39 -16.53 -13.34 -7.61
CA GLU A 39 -15.24 -12.66 -7.68
C GLU A 39 -14.86 -12.12 -6.31
N LYS A 40 -13.58 -12.22 -5.99
CA LYS A 40 -12.95 -11.46 -4.91
C LYS A 40 -11.91 -10.52 -5.50
N ARG A 41 -11.74 -9.38 -4.84
CA ARG A 41 -10.88 -8.29 -5.29
C ARG A 41 -9.90 -7.91 -4.20
N ARG A 42 -8.68 -7.54 -4.58
CA ARG A 42 -7.74 -6.84 -3.70
C ARG A 42 -7.04 -5.75 -4.46
N LYS A 43 -6.45 -4.81 -3.75
CA LYS A 43 -5.58 -3.78 -4.32
C LYS A 43 -4.16 -4.00 -3.85
N ILE A 44 -3.19 -3.70 -4.71
CA ILE A 44 -1.83 -3.41 -4.28
C ILE A 44 -1.71 -1.90 -4.26
N VAL A 45 -1.41 -1.35 -3.08
CA VAL A 45 -1.41 0.08 -2.80
C VAL A 45 -0.01 0.49 -2.33
N CYS A 46 0.38 1.72 -2.65
CA CYS A 46 1.62 2.30 -2.18
C CYS A 46 1.46 2.81 -0.74
N TYR A 47 2.39 2.39 0.12
CA TYR A 47 2.56 2.92 1.48
C TYR A 47 3.95 3.50 1.65
N LEU A 48 4.04 4.52 2.50
CA LEU A 48 5.26 5.21 2.88
C LEU A 48 5.56 4.88 4.35
N SER A 49 6.79 4.48 4.64
CA SER A 49 7.26 4.17 5.99
C SER A 49 8.66 4.76 6.18
N LEU A 50 9.21 4.63 7.40
CA LEU A 50 10.64 4.84 7.62
C LEU A 50 11.46 3.90 6.73
N ALA A 51 12.64 4.35 6.33
CA ALA A 51 13.61 3.48 5.67
C ALA A 51 14.07 2.36 6.64
N PRO A 52 14.44 1.16 6.14
CA PRO A 52 14.69 -0.01 6.99
C PRO A 52 15.76 0.16 8.07
N ASP A 53 16.70 1.07 7.85
CA ASP A 53 17.84 1.39 8.71
C ASP A 53 17.59 2.58 9.66
N VAL A 54 16.40 3.19 9.60
CA VAL A 54 16.04 4.37 10.37
C VAL A 54 15.25 3.95 11.60
N THR A 55 15.75 4.30 12.79
CA THR A 55 15.03 4.07 14.06
C THR A 55 14.03 5.19 14.36
N TYR A 56 13.08 4.92 15.25
CA TYR A 56 12.11 5.93 15.67
C TYR A 56 12.77 7.10 16.41
N GLU A 57 13.80 6.85 17.21
CA GLU A 57 14.56 7.89 17.92
C GLU A 57 15.28 8.83 16.93
N ALA A 58 15.73 8.30 15.79
CA ALA A 58 16.40 9.10 14.76
C ALA A 58 15.47 10.10 14.05
N VAL A 59 14.15 10.04 14.30
CA VAL A 59 13.14 10.90 13.66
C VAL A 59 12.26 11.66 14.66
N SER A 60 12.49 11.54 15.97
CA SER A 60 11.66 12.17 17.01
C SER A 60 11.53 13.68 16.86
N ASP A 61 12.64 14.35 16.53
CA ASP A 61 12.73 15.80 16.43
C ASP A 61 12.69 16.31 14.99
N THR A 62 12.05 15.55 14.10
CA THR A 62 11.97 15.85 12.67
C THR A 62 10.52 16.07 12.21
N GLU A 63 10.33 16.64 11.02
CA GLU A 63 9.00 16.82 10.41
C GLU A 63 8.24 15.51 10.16
N ILE A 64 8.93 14.36 10.20
CA ILE A 64 8.36 13.03 10.00
C ILE A 64 8.14 12.26 11.30
N SER A 65 8.22 12.91 12.47
CA SER A 65 8.00 12.30 13.79
C SER A 65 6.64 11.60 13.92
N TYR A 66 5.64 12.05 13.16
CA TYR A 66 4.33 11.40 13.08
C TYR A 66 4.40 9.91 12.66
N MET A 67 5.47 9.49 11.97
CA MET A 67 5.69 8.09 11.61
C MET A 67 5.81 7.17 12.83
N GLN A 68 6.21 7.69 13.99
CA GLN A 68 6.23 6.93 15.25
C GLN A 68 4.83 6.45 15.68
N MET A 69 3.78 7.18 15.30
CA MET A 69 2.40 6.86 15.66
C MET A 69 1.74 5.89 14.67
N PHE A 70 2.04 6.05 13.38
CA PHE A 70 1.34 5.33 12.31
C PHE A 70 2.12 4.14 11.74
N ALA A 71 3.44 4.08 11.95
CA ALA A 71 4.42 3.18 11.32
C ALA A 71 4.50 3.29 9.78
N GLU A 72 3.34 3.40 9.12
CA GLU A 72 3.18 3.60 7.70
C GLU A 72 1.94 4.44 7.38
N VAL A 73 1.99 5.16 6.26
CA VAL A 73 0.85 5.94 5.76
C VAL A 73 0.65 5.67 4.27
N PRO A 74 -0.59 5.73 3.74
CA PRO A 74 -0.81 5.63 2.30
C PRO A 74 -0.05 6.72 1.54
N CYS A 75 0.53 6.40 0.39
CA CYS A 75 1.29 7.35 -0.44
C CYS A 75 0.46 8.53 -0.96
N ARG A 76 -0.88 8.46 -0.85
CA ARG A 76 -1.82 9.55 -1.18
C ARG A 76 -2.30 10.33 0.05
N SER A 77 -1.79 10.01 1.25
CA SER A 77 -2.13 10.73 2.48
C SER A 77 -1.65 12.19 2.43
N SER A 78 -2.39 13.07 3.10
CA SER A 78 -1.96 14.46 3.33
C SER A 78 -0.70 14.56 4.19
N LEU A 79 -0.40 13.49 4.97
CA LEU A 79 0.80 13.38 5.79
C LEU A 79 2.09 13.24 4.97
N VAL A 80 1.99 12.83 3.70
CA VAL A 80 3.16 12.69 2.83
C VAL A 80 3.83 14.06 2.61
N PRO A 81 5.15 14.19 2.85
CA PRO A 81 5.89 15.43 2.64
C PRO A 81 5.74 15.96 1.21
N SER A 82 5.60 17.28 1.06
CA SER A 82 5.32 17.92 -0.23
C SER A 82 6.43 17.68 -1.26
N GLN A 83 7.67 17.53 -0.80
CA GLN A 83 8.86 17.30 -1.62
C GLN A 83 8.78 16.02 -2.46
N ILE A 84 8.08 14.99 -1.96
CA ILE A 84 7.99 13.66 -2.61
C ILE A 84 6.57 13.33 -3.09
N ARG A 85 5.61 14.21 -2.85
CA ARG A 85 4.19 13.98 -3.14
C ARG A 85 3.93 13.73 -4.62
N SER A 86 4.58 14.48 -5.51
CA SER A 86 4.40 14.34 -6.97
C SER A 86 4.83 12.96 -7.48
N VAL A 87 5.96 12.46 -6.99
CA VAL A 87 6.48 11.12 -7.30
C VAL A 87 5.49 10.06 -6.83
N LEU A 88 5.10 10.12 -5.55
CA LEU A 88 4.24 9.12 -4.93
C LEU A 88 2.81 9.11 -5.49
N TRP A 89 2.26 10.26 -5.87
CA TRP A 89 0.90 10.35 -6.42
C TRP A 89 0.78 9.82 -7.85
N SER A 90 1.88 9.78 -8.61
CA SER A 90 1.91 9.15 -9.92
C SER A 90 1.74 7.63 -9.85
N ILE A 91 2.01 7.03 -8.68
CA ILE A 91 1.87 5.59 -8.47
C ILE A 91 0.38 5.22 -8.47
N LYS A 92 0.02 4.30 -9.35
CA LYS A 92 -1.35 3.80 -9.50
C LYS A 92 -1.52 2.48 -8.78
N ASP A 93 -2.59 2.37 -8.00
CA ASP A 93 -2.99 1.11 -7.36
C ASP A 93 -3.21 0.04 -8.42
N ILE A 94 -2.81 -1.19 -8.11
CA ILE A 94 -3.01 -2.34 -8.99
C ILE A 94 -4.21 -3.11 -8.48
N VAL A 95 -5.23 -3.28 -9.31
CA VAL A 95 -6.41 -4.08 -8.96
C VAL A 95 -6.17 -5.52 -9.38
N HIS A 96 -6.30 -6.44 -8.42
CA HIS A 96 -6.30 -7.88 -8.67
C HIS A 96 -7.71 -8.42 -8.46
N VAL A 97 -8.15 -9.25 -9.41
CA VAL A 97 -9.44 -9.96 -9.37
C VAL A 97 -9.15 -11.44 -9.47
N GLN A 98 -9.82 -12.23 -8.64
CA GLN A 98 -9.74 -13.69 -8.69
C GLN A 98 -11.16 -14.27 -8.60
N SER A 99 -11.43 -15.30 -9.40
CA SER A 99 -12.67 -16.07 -9.28
C SER A 99 -12.72 -16.81 -7.93
N CYS A 100 -13.92 -16.95 -7.40
CA CYS A 100 -14.21 -17.72 -6.20
C CYS A 100 -15.54 -18.45 -6.36
N TYR A 101 -15.77 -19.44 -5.49
CA TYR A 101 -17.02 -20.20 -5.46
C TYR A 101 -17.67 -19.99 -4.12
N VAL A 102 -18.97 -19.67 -4.16
CA VAL A 102 -19.78 -19.54 -2.95
C VAL A 102 -20.41 -20.90 -2.73
N SER A 103 -20.01 -21.61 -1.67
CA SER A 103 -20.71 -22.83 -1.28
C SER A 103 -22.12 -22.45 -0.86
N SER A 104 -23.12 -22.90 -1.61
CA SER A 104 -24.50 -22.91 -1.13
C SER A 104 -24.60 -23.99 -0.06
N LEU A 105 -24.16 -23.68 1.17
CA LEU A 105 -24.58 -24.47 2.32
C LEU A 105 -26.07 -24.18 2.50
N THR A 106 -26.86 -25.11 2.00
CA THR A 106 -28.20 -25.42 2.47
C THR A 106 -28.19 -25.48 4.00
N GLU A 107 -28.87 -24.54 4.64
CA GLU A 107 -29.48 -24.74 5.96
C GLU A 107 -30.94 -25.13 5.76
#